data_AF-A0A7I8HWM5-F1
#
_entry.id   AF-A0A7I8HWM5-F1
#
_cell.length_a   1.000
_cell.length_b   1.000
_cell.length_c   1.000
_cell.angle_alpha   90.00
_cell.angle_beta   90.00
_cell.angle_gamma   90.00
#
_symmetry.space_group_name_H-M   'P 1'
#
loop_
_entity.id
_entity.type
_entity.pdbx_description
1 polymer ?
#
loop_
_entity_poly.entity_id
_entity_poly.type
_entity_poly.pdbx_seq_one_letter_code
_entity_poly.pdbx_strand_id
1 'polypeptide(L)'
;MAANALTPLKEGLPIQEAPAPGEVVWRDDLGVTCRRWNWRQGIRTRLSLSSPRMWFILECLPPMPRTALWEAGDRLIAGLTQMMPGARIEQTLVE
;
A
#
# COMPACT_ATOMS: atom_id res chain seq x y z
N MET A 1 -13.27 20.42 2.92
CA MET A 1 -13.27 18.96 2.65
C MET A 1 -12.25 18.32 3.56
N ALA A 2 -12.60 17.24 4.25
CA ALA A 2 -11.77 16.64 5.29
C ALA A 2 -10.47 16.06 4.69
N ALA A 3 -9.38 16.83 4.73
CA ALA A 3 -8.06 16.47 4.18
C ALA A 3 -7.45 15.18 4.79
N ASN A 4 -8.12 14.61 5.78
CA ASN A 4 -7.70 13.42 6.51
C ASN A 4 -8.63 12.22 6.30
N ALA A 5 -9.67 12.30 5.46
CA ALA A 5 -10.58 11.18 5.23
C ALA A 5 -10.04 10.19 4.18
N LEU A 6 -10.21 8.90 4.45
CA LEU A 6 -10.01 7.80 3.52
C LEU A 6 -11.36 7.36 2.94
N THR A 7 -11.40 7.04 1.65
CA THR A 7 -12.58 6.47 0.99
C THR A 7 -12.34 5.02 0.57
N PRO A 8 -12.56 4.02 1.43
CA PRO A 8 -12.47 2.61 1.06
C PRO A 8 -13.83 2.05 0.58
N LEU A 9 -13.84 0.79 0.12
CA LEU A 9 -15.09 0.04 -0.09
C LEU A 9 -15.47 -0.76 1.18
N LYS A 10 -16.74 -0.72 1.56
CA LYS A 10 -17.34 -1.62 2.55
C LYS A 10 -18.62 -2.18 1.93
N GLU A 11 -18.74 -3.51 1.89
CA GLU A 11 -19.89 -4.19 1.27
C GLU A 11 -20.17 -3.72 -0.16
N GLY A 12 -19.09 -3.47 -0.93
CA GLY A 12 -19.16 -2.98 -2.31
C GLY A 12 -19.44 -1.47 -2.47
N LEU A 13 -19.73 -0.75 -1.38
CA LEU A 13 -20.07 0.67 -1.42
C LEU A 13 -18.91 1.55 -0.93
N PRO A 14 -18.66 2.72 -1.56
CA PRO A 14 -17.71 3.68 -1.05
C PRO A 14 -18.25 4.31 0.24
N ILE A 15 -17.43 4.31 1.27
CA ILE A 15 -17.73 4.97 2.55
C ILE A 15 -16.62 5.95 2.90
N GLN A 16 -16.91 6.97 3.73
CA GLN A 16 -15.88 7.83 4.29
C GLN A 16 -15.48 7.33 5.67
N GLU A 17 -14.18 7.22 5.89
CA GLU A 17 -13.59 6.86 7.17
C GLU A 17 -12.50 7.87 7.54
N ALA A 18 -12.46 8.33 8.80
CA ALA A 18 -11.36 9.13 9.31
C ALA A 18 -10.41 8.27 10.17
N PRO A 19 -9.09 8.50 10.09
CA PRO A 19 -8.14 7.96 11.05
C PRO A 19 -8.44 8.45 12.47
N ALA A 20 -8.16 7.62 13.46
CA ALA A 20 -8.16 8.06 14.85
C ALA A 20 -6.92 8.94 15.14
N PRO A 21 -6.98 9.85 16.14
CA PRO A 21 -5.80 10.58 16.58
C PRO A 21 -4.66 9.62 16.97
N GLY A 22 -3.46 9.87 16.45
CA GLY A 22 -2.28 9.01 16.69
C GLY A 22 -2.21 7.74 15.83
N GLU A 23 -3.18 7.49 14.95
CA GLU A 23 -3.13 6.35 14.04
C GLU A 23 -2.05 6.54 12.96
N VAL A 24 -1.27 5.50 12.70
CA VAL A 24 -0.31 5.46 11.60
C VAL A 24 -1.05 5.28 10.28
N VAL A 25 -0.78 6.19 9.34
CA VAL A 25 -1.44 6.24 8.03
C VAL A 25 -0.43 6.51 6.92
N TRP A 26 -0.75 6.04 5.73
CA TRP A 26 -0.12 6.47 4.49
C TRP A 26 -0.93 7.63 3.91
N ARG A 27 -0.26 8.71 3.53
CA ARG A 27 -0.87 9.89 2.90
C ARG A 27 0.01 10.46 1.80
N ASP A 28 -0.64 11.12 0.86
CA ASP A 28 0.00 12.07 -0.05
C ASP A 28 -0.57 13.48 0.22
N ASP A 29 -0.28 14.44 -0.67
CA ASP A 29 -0.76 15.81 -0.57
C ASP A 29 -2.29 15.94 -0.68
N LEU A 30 -2.96 14.93 -1.25
CA LEU A 30 -4.41 14.91 -1.43
C LEU A 30 -5.13 14.24 -0.25
N GLY A 31 -4.43 13.46 0.56
CA GLY A 31 -4.96 12.91 1.82
C GLY A 31 -4.55 11.47 2.06
N VAL A 32 -5.28 10.80 2.96
CA VAL A 32 -5.00 9.42 3.38
C VAL A 32 -5.28 8.44 2.24
N THR A 33 -4.32 7.56 1.97
CA THR A 33 -4.39 6.50 0.95
C THR A 33 -4.56 5.13 1.60
N CYS A 34 -4.02 4.97 2.81
CA CYS A 34 -4.14 3.75 3.59
C CYS A 34 -4.06 4.02 5.09
N ARG A 35 -4.72 3.19 5.90
CA ARG A 35 -4.75 3.26 7.35
C ARG A 35 -4.75 1.86 7.97
N ARG A 36 -4.59 1.79 9.30
CA ARG A 36 -4.47 0.52 10.06
C ARG A 36 -3.37 -0.39 9.51
N TRP A 37 -2.16 0.15 9.34
CA TRP A 37 -0.97 -0.61 8.90
C TRP A 37 -1.24 -1.48 7.65
N ASN A 38 -1.60 -0.85 6.54
CA ASN A 38 -1.92 -1.50 5.25
C ASN A 38 -3.22 -2.32 5.15
N TRP A 39 -3.95 -2.53 6.26
CA TRP A 39 -5.19 -3.32 6.26
C TRP A 39 -6.36 -2.64 5.55
N ARG A 40 -6.43 -1.29 5.59
CA ARG A 40 -7.57 -0.54 5.04
C ARG A 40 -7.11 0.48 4.00
N GLN A 41 -7.47 0.24 2.75
CA GLN A 41 -6.99 1.01 1.60
C GLN A 41 -8.11 1.77 0.89
N GLY A 42 -7.78 2.97 0.42
CA GLY A 42 -8.70 3.83 -0.33
C GLY A 42 -8.87 3.36 -1.78
N ILE A 43 -9.99 3.73 -2.39
CA ILE A 43 -10.28 3.40 -3.80
C ILE A 43 -9.37 4.17 -4.78
N ARG A 44 -8.91 5.37 -4.41
CA ARG A 44 -8.18 6.28 -5.30
C ARG A 44 -6.84 5.70 -5.76
N THR A 45 -6.14 4.98 -4.89
CA THR A 45 -4.82 4.40 -5.16
C THR A 45 -4.87 2.89 -5.40
N ARG A 46 -6.07 2.35 -5.67
CA ARG A 46 -6.26 0.93 -5.96
C ARG A 46 -5.61 0.58 -7.30
N LEU A 47 -4.84 -0.51 -7.30
CA LEU A 47 -4.30 -1.09 -8.53
C LEU A 47 -5.40 -1.66 -9.43
N SER A 48 -5.24 -1.48 -10.73
CA SER A 48 -6.10 -2.06 -11.77
C SER A 48 -5.24 -2.76 -12.82
N LEU A 49 -5.88 -3.58 -13.66
CA LEU A 49 -5.22 -4.19 -14.82
C LEU A 49 -4.66 -3.15 -15.82
N SER A 50 -5.18 -1.92 -15.78
CA SER A 50 -4.74 -0.81 -16.62
C SER A 50 -3.67 0.06 -15.98
N SER A 51 -3.20 -0.26 -14.77
CA SER A 51 -2.19 0.55 -14.05
C SER A 51 -0.79 0.33 -14.64
N PRO A 52 -0.19 1.30 -15.34
CA PRO A 52 1.11 1.12 -16.00
C PRO A 52 2.29 1.23 -15.04
N ARG A 53 2.06 1.78 -13.85
CA ARG A 53 3.05 1.99 -12.79
C ARG A 53 2.41 1.62 -11.46
N MET A 54 3.07 0.76 -10.71
CA MET A 54 2.56 0.22 -9.45
C MET A 54 3.57 0.49 -8.34
N TRP A 55 3.06 0.83 -7.16
CA TRP A 55 3.87 1.02 -5.96
C TRP A 55 3.42 0.00 -4.93
N PHE A 56 4.36 -0.80 -4.45
CA PHE A 56 4.14 -1.78 -3.40
C PHE A 56 4.91 -1.33 -2.17
N ILE A 57 4.23 -1.32 -1.02
CA ILE A 57 4.80 -0.97 0.26
C ILE A 57 4.71 -2.21 1.14
N LEU A 58 5.86 -2.67 1.63
CA LEU A 58 5.94 -3.74 2.59
C LEU A 58 6.49 -3.14 3.89
N GLU A 59 5.87 -3.51 5.01
CA GLU A 59 6.25 -3.04 6.34
C GLU A 59 6.41 -4.25 7.27
N CYS A 60 7.36 -4.18 8.19
CA CYS A 60 7.50 -5.15 9.28
C CYS A 60 7.65 -4.41 10.61
N LEU A 61 7.09 -4.98 11.67
CA LEU A 61 7.27 -4.50 13.05
C LEU A 61 7.89 -5.61 13.90
N PRO A 62 8.71 -5.28 14.92
CA PRO A 62 9.18 -6.25 15.88
C PRO A 62 8.01 -7.08 16.46
N PRO A 63 8.19 -8.40 16.68
CA PRO A 63 9.46 -9.14 16.59
C PRO A 63 9.80 -9.67 15.18
N MET A 64 9.08 -9.29 14.13
CA MET A 64 9.40 -9.74 12.77
C MET A 64 10.79 -9.23 12.35
N PRO A 65 11.72 -10.13 11.96
CA PRO A 65 13.05 -9.71 11.56
C PRO A 65 13.02 -9.01 10.21
N ARG A 66 13.90 -8.03 10.02
CA ARG A 66 14.03 -7.30 8.75
C ARG A 66 14.38 -8.21 7.57
N THR A 67 15.03 -9.35 7.81
CA THR A 67 15.31 -10.34 6.76
C THR A 67 14.03 -10.89 6.15
N ALA A 68 12.97 -11.12 6.95
CA ALA A 68 11.68 -11.58 6.43
C ALA A 68 11.01 -10.53 5.53
N LEU A 69 11.22 -9.24 5.82
CA LEU A 69 10.74 -8.15 4.95
C LEU A 69 11.43 -8.19 3.58
N TRP A 70 12.75 -8.38 3.56
CA TRP A 70 13.53 -8.51 2.33
C TRP A 70 13.11 -9.74 1.53
N GLU A 71 13.00 -10.90 2.17
CA GLU A 71 12.55 -12.13 1.51
C GLU A 71 11.14 -11.98 0.90
N ALA A 72 10.24 -11.27 1.58
CA ALA A 72 8.91 -10.99 1.04
C ALA A 72 8.98 -10.07 -0.20
N GLY A 73 9.87 -9.07 -0.18
CA GLY A 73 10.19 -8.23 -1.33
C GLY A 73 10.70 -9.05 -2.51
N ASP A 74 11.71 -9.91 -2.30
CA ASP A 74 12.29 -10.75 -3.34
C ASP A 74 11.25 -11.68 -3.98
N ARG A 75 10.38 -12.29 -3.17
CA ARG A 75 9.28 -13.15 -3.66
C ARG A 75 8.27 -12.37 -4.48
N LEU A 76 7.92 -11.15 -4.05
CA LEU A 76 7.02 -10.30 -4.82
C LEU A 76 7.63 -9.95 -6.19
N ILE A 77 8.90 -9.54 -6.21
CA ILE A 77 9.62 -9.21 -7.45
C ILE A 77 9.64 -10.41 -8.38
N ALA A 78 10.01 -11.60 -7.88
CA ALA A 78 10.04 -12.82 -8.68
C ALA A 78 8.68 -13.14 -9.33
N GLY A 79 7.58 -13.02 -8.57
CA GLY A 79 6.23 -13.22 -9.09
C GLY A 79 5.85 -12.18 -10.15
N LEU A 80 6.15 -10.90 -9.91
CA LEU A 80 5.87 -9.82 -10.87
C LEU A 80 6.67 -10.01 -12.17
N THR A 81 7.93 -10.43 -12.09
CA THR A 81 8.76 -10.71 -13.28
C THR A 81 8.18 -11.86 -14.11
N GLN A 82 7.66 -12.90 -13.46
CA GLN A 82 7.02 -14.02 -14.17
C GLN A 82 5.71 -13.60 -14.84
N MET A 83 4.88 -12.81 -14.15
CA MET A 83 3.58 -12.37 -14.66
C MET A 83 3.69 -11.27 -15.72
N MET A 84 4.71 -10.43 -15.64
CA MET A 84 4.92 -9.27 -16.51
C MET A 84 6.36 -9.24 -17.05
N PRO A 85 6.68 -10.11 -18.02
CA PRO A 85 8.00 -10.13 -18.64
C PRO A 85 8.36 -8.75 -19.20
N GLY A 86 9.55 -8.26 -18.83
CA GLY A 86 10.04 -6.93 -19.24
C GLY A 86 9.63 -5.76 -18.34
N ALA A 87 8.89 -6.01 -17.25
CA ALA A 87 8.65 -5.00 -16.22
C ALA A 87 9.99 -4.48 -15.65
N ARG A 88 10.08 -3.15 -15.50
CA ARG A 88 11.18 -2.52 -14.77
C ARG A 88 10.78 -2.41 -13.31
N ILE A 89 11.62 -2.96 -12.43
CA ILE A 89 11.34 -3.02 -11.00
C ILE A 89 12.51 -2.39 -10.27
N GLU A 90 12.21 -1.44 -9.40
CA GLU A 90 13.14 -0.81 -8.48
C GLU A 90 12.66 -1.06 -7.06
N GLN A 91 13.58 -1.37 -6.15
CA GLN A 91 13.30 -1.57 -4.74
C GLN A 91 14.20 -0.65 -3.93
N THR A 92 13.65 -0.08 -2.87
CA THR A 92 14.37 0.75 -1.93
C THR A 92 13.82 0.51 -0.54
N LEU A 93 14.73 0.44 0.42
CA LEU A 93 14.38 0.49 1.84
C LEU A 93 14.30 1.96 2.26
N VAL A 94 13.23 2.29 2.97
CA VAL A 94 13.04 3.60 3.60
C VAL A 94 13.18 3.42 5.11
N GLU A 95 13.99 4.27 5.74
CA GLU A 95 14.23 4.29 7.20
C GLU A 95 13.44 5.43 7.88
#